data_AF-A0A942XR10-F1
#
_entry.id   AF-A0A942XR10-F1
#
_cell.length_a   1.000
_cell.length_b   1.000
_cell.length_c   1.000
_cell.angle_alpha   90.00
_cell.angle_beta   90.00
_cell.angle_gamma   90.00
#
_symmetry.space_group_name_H-M   'P 1'
#
loop_
_entity.id
_entity.type
_entity.pdbx_description
1 polymer ?
#
loop_
_entity_poly.entity_id
_entity_poly.type
_entity_poly.pdbx_seq_one_letter_code
_entity_poly.pdbx_strand_id
1 'polypeptide(L)'
;IDATWSFDWVLEGSPEKKEYDLNASIGDTGVTVKHVEISPISLNVTYDFPKKIYNKMDNSSGMLFFPDGVRLKDGTELKTIYLGPGTNGYISENEYFIAFPVDRILDTDEIDALLVRKGVDGGDRYVIPLES
;
A
#
# COMPACT_ATOMS: atom_id res chain seq x y z
N ILE A 1 12.75 44.15 -6.33
CA ILE A 1 12.04 43.72 -5.10
C ILE A 1 12.98 42.77 -4.40
N ASP A 2 13.51 43.19 -3.26
CA ASP A 2 14.20 42.28 -2.33
C ASP A 2 13.15 41.80 -1.33
N ALA A 3 12.98 40.49 -1.24
CA ALA A 3 12.05 39.86 -0.30
C ALA A 3 12.72 38.63 0.30
N THR A 4 12.77 38.60 1.62
CA THR A 4 13.17 37.41 2.38
C THR A 4 11.94 36.54 2.57
N TRP A 5 11.97 35.35 1.98
CA TRP A 5 10.95 34.33 2.19
C TRP A 5 11.45 33.39 3.30
N SER A 6 10.71 33.33 4.40
CA SER A 6 10.92 32.34 5.46
C SER A 6 9.75 31.37 5.47
N PHE A 7 10.05 30.08 5.50
CA PHE A 7 9.08 29.01 5.63
C PHE A 7 9.41 28.21 6.89
N ASP A 8 8.46 28.16 7.81
CA ASP A 8 8.48 27.27 8.97
C ASP A 8 7.42 26.19 8.74
N TRP A 9 7.86 24.95 8.58
CA TRP A 9 6.97 23.79 8.47
C TRP A 9 7.24 22.88 9.66
N VAL A 10 6.18 22.50 10.38
CA VAL A 10 6.21 21.39 11.33
C VAL A 10 5.75 20.16 10.55
N LEU A 11 6.67 19.21 10.33
CA LEU A 11 6.31 17.89 9.82
C LEU A 11 5.74 17.09 11.00
N GLU A 12 4.43 17.12 11.17
CA GLU A 12 3.76 16.46 12.31
C GLU A 12 3.69 14.93 12.20
N GLY A 13 4.22 14.33 11.12
CA GLY A 13 4.32 12.88 10.97
C GLY A 13 5.59 12.32 11.62
N SER A 14 5.47 11.19 12.31
CA SER A 14 6.63 10.41 12.76
C SER A 14 7.53 10.10 11.55
N PRO A 15 8.85 10.40 11.59
CA PRO A 15 9.76 10.02 10.51
C PRO A 15 9.96 8.50 10.43
N GLU A 16 9.38 7.75 11.37
CA GLU A 16 9.59 6.33 11.49
C GLU A 16 8.78 5.56 10.46
N LYS A 17 9.54 4.76 9.71
CA LYS A 17 9.03 3.68 8.89
C LYS A 17 8.49 2.59 9.82
N LYS A 18 7.29 2.10 9.54
CA LYS A 18 6.69 0.95 10.22
C LYS A 18 6.66 -0.26 9.31
N GLU A 19 6.95 -1.41 9.88
CA GLU A 19 6.97 -2.70 9.22
C GLU A 19 6.03 -3.65 9.93
N TYR A 20 5.30 -4.44 9.16
CA TYR A 20 4.32 -5.40 9.65
C TYR A 20 4.51 -6.72 8.92
N ASP A 21 4.90 -7.75 9.66
CA ASP A 21 4.88 -9.13 9.17
C ASP A 21 3.49 -9.73 9.41
N LEU A 22 2.80 -10.05 8.32
CA LEU A 22 1.41 -10.45 8.29
C LEU A 22 1.25 -11.83 7.65
N ASN A 23 0.07 -12.39 7.83
CA ASN A 23 -0.40 -13.52 7.05
C ASN A 23 -1.89 -13.37 6.75
N ALA A 24 -2.27 -12.18 6.27
CA ALA A 24 -3.66 -11.78 6.12
C ALA A 24 -4.20 -12.10 4.73
N SER A 25 -5.24 -12.94 4.66
CA SER A 25 -5.88 -13.30 3.39
C SER A 25 -6.70 -12.15 2.82
N ILE A 26 -6.62 -11.96 1.51
CA ILE A 26 -7.46 -11.01 0.78
C ILE A 26 -8.80 -11.68 0.47
N GLY A 27 -9.72 -11.66 1.43
CA GLY A 27 -10.99 -12.43 1.35
C GLY A 27 -10.74 -13.90 0.98
N ASP A 28 -11.61 -14.48 0.15
CA ASP A 28 -11.51 -15.88 -0.29
C ASP A 28 -10.73 -16.05 -1.61
N THR A 29 -9.78 -15.16 -1.91
CA THR A 29 -9.09 -15.12 -3.21
C THR A 29 -7.90 -16.07 -3.31
N GLY A 30 -7.43 -16.59 -2.18
CA GLY A 30 -6.19 -17.39 -2.08
C GLY A 30 -4.90 -16.56 -2.11
N VAL A 31 -5.00 -15.22 -2.17
CA VAL A 31 -3.85 -14.31 -2.10
C VAL A 31 -3.70 -13.80 -0.66
N THR A 32 -2.46 -13.71 -0.19
CA THR A 32 -2.17 -13.29 1.19
C THR A 32 -1.22 -12.09 1.20
N VAL A 33 -1.48 -11.10 2.04
CA VAL A 33 -0.52 -10.04 2.38
C VAL A 33 0.46 -10.59 3.41
N LYS A 34 1.75 -10.60 3.06
CA LYS A 34 2.84 -11.17 3.87
C LYS A 34 3.61 -10.12 4.64
N HIS A 35 3.86 -8.98 4.01
CA HIS A 35 4.63 -7.92 4.62
C HIS A 35 4.13 -6.56 4.12
N VAL A 36 4.06 -5.59 5.02
CA VAL A 36 3.72 -4.20 4.72
C VAL A 36 4.77 -3.30 5.35
N GLU A 37 5.34 -2.40 4.56
CA GLU A 37 6.21 -1.34 5.02
C GLU A 37 5.60 0.01 4.63
N ILE A 38 5.41 0.87 5.63
CA ILE A 38 4.82 2.20 5.48
C ILE A 38 5.79 3.24 6.00
N SER A 39 6.18 4.18 5.16
CA SER A 39 6.91 5.38 5.58
C SER A 39 6.03 6.61 5.33
N PRO A 40 6.41 7.79 5.84
CA PRO A 40 5.68 9.02 5.55
C PRO A 40 5.51 9.34 4.06
N ILE A 41 6.36 8.77 3.19
CA ILE A 41 6.42 9.09 1.75
C ILE A 41 6.31 7.88 0.82
N SER A 42 6.16 6.66 1.35
CA SER A 42 6.09 5.44 0.53
C SER A 42 5.24 4.33 1.15
N LEU A 43 4.70 3.47 0.28
CA LEU A 43 3.99 2.26 0.65
C LEU A 43 4.54 1.07 -0.12
N ASN A 44 4.93 0.02 0.62
CA ASN A 44 5.55 -1.19 0.10
C ASN A 44 4.78 -2.41 0.63
N VAL A 45 4.40 -3.34 -0.25
CA VAL A 45 3.63 -4.53 0.12
C VAL A 45 4.16 -5.75 -0.61
N THR A 46 4.39 -6.81 0.16
CA THR A 46 4.73 -8.15 -0.34
C THR A 46 3.54 -9.09 -0.15
N TYR A 47 3.25 -9.86 -1.19
CA TYR A 47 2.15 -10.80 -1.24
C TYR A 47 2.66 -12.23 -1.47
N ASP A 48 1.98 -13.21 -0.90
CA ASP A 48 2.00 -14.59 -1.38
C ASP A 48 0.96 -14.70 -2.50
N PHE A 49 1.47 -14.71 -3.72
CA PHE A 49 0.76 -14.76 -4.99
C PHE A 49 1.55 -15.64 -5.97
N PRO A 50 1.24 -16.94 -6.10
CA PRO A 50 1.87 -17.83 -7.06
C PRO A 50 1.80 -17.34 -8.51
N LYS A 51 2.94 -17.33 -9.22
CA LYS A 51 3.06 -16.87 -10.62
C LYS A 51 2.12 -17.58 -11.61
N LYS A 52 1.61 -18.75 -11.24
CA LYS A 52 0.68 -19.58 -12.04
C LYS A 52 -0.79 -19.24 -11.81
N ILE A 53 -1.14 -18.30 -10.92
CA ILE A 53 -2.52 -17.83 -10.79
C ILE A 53 -2.89 -17.07 -12.08
N TYR A 54 -3.45 -17.80 -13.03
CA TYR A 54 -3.97 -17.29 -14.29
C TYR A 54 -5.22 -16.47 -14.01
N ASN A 55 -5.16 -15.17 -14.34
CA ASN A 55 -6.36 -14.35 -14.37
C ASN A 55 -7.19 -14.74 -15.61
N LYS A 56 -8.21 -15.59 -15.42
CA LYS A 56 -9.07 -16.09 -16.50
C LYS A 56 -9.88 -14.99 -17.20
N MET A 57 -9.95 -13.77 -16.66
CA MET A 57 -10.77 -12.69 -17.19
C MET A 57 -10.11 -11.84 -18.28
N ASP A 58 -8.77 -11.72 -18.31
CA ASP A 58 -8.10 -10.78 -19.24
C ASP A 58 -6.89 -11.37 -19.98
N ASN A 59 -6.59 -12.65 -19.77
CA ASN A 59 -5.43 -13.32 -20.37
C ASN A 59 -4.08 -12.65 -20.04
N SER A 60 -4.03 -11.88 -18.95
CA SER A 60 -2.81 -11.23 -18.45
C SER A 60 -2.22 -12.01 -17.27
N SER A 61 -0.89 -12.02 -17.17
CA SER A 61 -0.14 -12.65 -16.08
C SER A 61 0.22 -11.67 -14.97
N GLY A 62 -0.65 -10.70 -14.70
CA GLY A 62 -0.40 -9.58 -13.78
C GLY A 62 -1.00 -9.78 -12.39
N MET A 63 -0.43 -9.09 -11.41
CA MET A 63 -1.03 -8.97 -10.07
C MET A 63 -2.41 -8.32 -10.16
N LEU A 64 -3.38 -8.89 -9.43
CA LEU A 64 -4.77 -8.40 -9.41
C LEU A 64 -5.06 -7.45 -8.26
N PHE A 65 -4.23 -7.48 -7.23
CA PHE A 65 -4.47 -6.76 -5.99
C PHE A 65 -3.40 -5.68 -5.82
N PHE A 66 -3.84 -4.43 -5.65
CA PHE A 66 -2.94 -3.29 -5.56
C PHE A 66 -3.13 -2.60 -4.21
N PRO A 67 -2.04 -2.23 -3.51
CA PRO A 67 -2.14 -1.28 -2.42
C PRO A 67 -2.73 0.02 -2.98
N ASP A 68 -3.80 0.50 -2.36
CA ASP A 68 -4.49 1.73 -2.79
C ASP A 68 -4.36 2.84 -1.77
N GLY A 69 -4.20 2.50 -0.49
CA GLY A 69 -4.36 3.45 0.58
C GLY A 69 -4.19 2.85 1.96
N VAL A 70 -4.51 3.65 2.97
CA VAL A 70 -4.47 3.28 4.38
C VAL A 70 -5.73 3.76 5.08
N ARG A 71 -6.10 3.13 6.19
CA ARG A 71 -7.12 3.62 7.11
C ARG A 71 -6.43 4.11 8.38
N LEU A 72 -6.94 5.23 8.89
CA LEU A 72 -6.50 5.80 10.16
C LEU A 72 -7.33 5.23 11.31
N LYS A 73 -6.80 5.30 12.53
CA LYS A 73 -7.45 4.84 13.77
C LYS A 73 -8.83 5.48 14.02
N ASP A 74 -9.05 6.69 13.51
CA ASP A 74 -10.33 7.39 13.60
C ASP A 74 -11.38 6.89 12.57
N GLY A 75 -11.00 5.94 11.72
CA GLY A 75 -11.81 5.36 10.65
C GLY A 75 -11.69 6.07 9.30
N THR A 76 -10.93 7.16 9.21
CA THR A 76 -10.71 7.88 7.94
C THR A 76 -9.93 7.01 6.96
N GLU A 77 -10.41 6.88 5.73
CA GLU A 77 -9.72 6.12 4.67
C GLU A 77 -9.02 7.06 3.68
N LEU A 78 -7.69 7.01 3.67
CA LEU A 78 -6.85 7.70 2.70
C LEU A 78 -6.66 6.80 1.48
N LYS A 79 -7.49 7.00 0.46
CA LYS A 79 -7.53 6.20 -0.78
C LYS A 79 -6.74 6.84 -1.91
N THR A 80 -6.34 6.01 -2.87
CA THR A 80 -5.69 6.41 -4.12
C THR A 80 -4.50 7.35 -3.87
N ILE A 81 -3.64 6.94 -2.93
CA ILE A 81 -2.51 7.76 -2.46
C ILE A 81 -1.28 7.67 -3.36
N TYR A 82 -1.42 7.24 -4.62
CA TYR A 82 -0.31 6.95 -5.53
C TYR A 82 0.25 8.24 -6.17
N LEU A 83 1.56 8.51 -6.03
CA LEU A 83 2.18 9.75 -6.55
C LEU A 83 2.88 9.58 -7.90
N GLY A 84 3.30 8.38 -8.28
CA GLY A 84 4.17 8.25 -9.45
C GLY A 84 4.84 6.89 -9.53
N PRO A 85 5.73 6.69 -10.53
CA PRO A 85 6.22 5.38 -10.90
C PRO A 85 6.73 4.61 -9.69
N GLY A 86 6.18 3.40 -9.53
CA GLY A 86 6.59 2.45 -8.52
C GLY A 86 7.43 1.34 -9.14
N THR A 87 7.80 0.37 -8.32
CA THR A 87 8.34 -0.92 -8.78
C THR A 87 7.36 -2.02 -8.41
N ASN A 88 7.19 -2.99 -9.30
CA ASN A 88 6.41 -4.18 -9.00
C ASN A 88 6.97 -5.40 -9.74
N GLY A 89 6.72 -6.58 -9.21
CA GLY A 89 7.13 -7.81 -9.86
C GLY A 89 7.23 -9.00 -8.91
N TYR A 90 7.42 -10.17 -9.51
CA TYR A 90 7.73 -11.38 -8.77
C TYR A 90 9.18 -11.33 -8.27
N ILE A 91 9.36 -11.53 -6.97
CA ILE A 91 10.68 -11.68 -6.33
C ILE A 91 11.03 -13.15 -6.09
N SER A 92 10.03 -14.05 -6.11
CA SER A 92 10.19 -15.51 -6.12
C SER A 92 9.06 -16.18 -6.93
N GLU A 93 8.96 -17.52 -6.94
CA GLU A 93 7.86 -18.23 -7.64
C GLU A 93 6.49 -17.87 -7.06
N ASN A 94 6.44 -17.57 -5.76
CA ASN A 94 5.21 -17.33 -5.01
C ASN A 94 5.10 -15.93 -4.42
N GLU A 95 6.14 -15.10 -4.49
CA GLU A 95 6.08 -13.78 -3.88
C GLU A 95 6.07 -12.68 -4.94
N TYR A 96 5.11 -11.78 -4.78
CA TYR A 96 4.95 -10.59 -5.61
C TYR A 96 5.08 -9.35 -4.73
N PHE A 97 5.84 -8.36 -5.20
CA PHE A 97 6.10 -7.12 -4.49
C PHE A 97 5.55 -5.92 -5.26
N ILE A 98 5.04 -4.93 -4.53
CA ILE A 98 4.65 -3.61 -5.06
C ILE A 98 5.19 -2.54 -4.11
N ALA A 99 5.84 -1.52 -4.66
CA ALA A 99 6.29 -0.33 -3.94
C ALA A 99 6.06 0.94 -4.76
N PHE A 100 5.63 2.01 -4.10
CA PHE A 100 5.46 3.31 -4.74
C PHE A 100 5.55 4.49 -3.76
N PRO A 101 5.93 5.68 -4.23
CA PRO A 101 5.83 6.91 -3.44
C PRO A 101 4.36 7.35 -3.29
N VAL A 102 4.02 7.94 -2.14
CA VAL A 102 2.66 8.41 -1.86
C VAL A 102 2.49 9.91 -2.08
N ASP A 103 1.26 10.35 -2.40
CA ASP A 103 0.94 11.71 -2.84
C ASP A 103 0.70 12.73 -1.70
N ARG A 104 0.84 12.26 -0.46
CA ARG A 104 0.67 13.04 0.76
C ARG A 104 1.56 12.46 1.86
N ILE A 105 1.92 13.30 2.83
CA ILE A 105 2.65 12.83 4.01
C ILE A 105 1.71 11.99 4.88
N LEU A 106 2.14 10.79 5.20
CA LEU A 106 1.43 9.89 6.10
C LEU A 106 1.96 10.05 7.52
N ASP A 107 1.05 10.18 8.49
CA ASP A 107 1.37 9.92 9.88
C ASP A 107 1.27 8.41 10.12
N THR A 108 2.43 7.75 10.20
CA THR A 108 2.50 6.29 10.37
C THR A 108 2.00 5.83 11.73
N ASP A 109 1.93 6.72 12.73
CA ASP A 109 1.38 6.39 14.03
C ASP A 109 -0.12 6.25 14.02
N GLU A 110 -0.82 6.96 13.15
CA GLU A 110 -2.28 6.98 13.09
C GLU A 110 -2.88 5.94 12.15
N ILE A 111 -2.06 5.13 11.47
CA ILE A 111 -2.53 4.10 10.55
C ILE A 111 -2.86 2.79 11.29
N ASP A 112 -4.06 2.24 11.05
CA ASP A 112 -4.53 0.98 11.65
C ASP A 112 -4.75 -0.15 10.61
N ALA A 113 -4.88 0.18 9.33
CA ALA A 113 -5.09 -0.81 8.28
C ALA A 113 -4.53 -0.39 6.92
N LEU A 114 -4.14 -1.39 6.12
CA LEU A 114 -3.85 -1.26 4.70
C LEU A 114 -5.15 -1.43 3.89
N LEU A 115 -5.33 -0.60 2.86
CA LEU A 115 -6.41 -0.73 1.88
C LEU A 115 -5.87 -1.36 0.60
N VAL A 116 -6.46 -2.49 0.19
CA VAL A 116 -6.09 -3.21 -1.04
C VAL A 116 -7.27 -3.21 -2.00
N ARG A 117 -7.08 -2.75 -3.24
CA ARG A 117 -8.10 -2.81 -4.29
C ARG A 117 -7.88 -3.98 -5.23
N LYS A 118 -8.96 -4.49 -5.81
CA LYS A 118 -8.91 -5.48 -6.89
C LYS A 118 -9.05 -4.79 -8.25
N GLY A 119 -8.13 -5.08 -9.17
CA GLY A 119 -8.11 -4.50 -10.52
C GLY A 119 -7.71 -3.02 -10.52
N VAL A 120 -7.70 -2.41 -11.71
CA VAL A 120 -7.33 -1.00 -11.94
C VAL A 120 -8.48 -0.01 -11.71
N ASP A 121 -9.72 -0.47 -11.74
CA ASP A 121 -10.91 0.36 -11.56
C ASP A 121 -11.40 0.36 -10.11
N GLY A 122 -11.97 1.49 -9.66
CA GLY A 122 -12.24 1.83 -8.25
C GLY A 122 -13.36 1.04 -7.54
N GLY A 123 -13.27 -0.28 -7.53
CA GLY A 123 -14.16 -1.16 -6.76
C GLY A 123 -13.92 -1.14 -5.25
N ASP A 124 -14.63 -2.04 -4.55
CA ASP A 124 -14.50 -2.23 -3.10
C ASP A 124 -13.06 -2.56 -2.70
N ARG A 125 -12.67 -2.10 -1.51
CA ARG A 125 -11.34 -2.32 -0.94
C ARG A 125 -11.42 -3.37 0.14
N TYR A 126 -10.44 -4.27 0.13
CA TYR A 126 -10.16 -5.13 1.26
C TYR A 126 -9.42 -4.30 2.29
N VAL A 127 -9.94 -4.31 3.52
CA VAL A 127 -9.29 -3.69 4.67
C VAL A 127 -8.46 -4.77 5.35
N ILE A 128 -7.15 -4.57 5.40
CA ILE A 128 -6.19 -5.49 6.00
C ILE A 128 -5.68 -4.83 7.30
N PRO A 129 -6.17 -5.25 8.48
CA PRO A 129 -5.70 -4.72 9.75
C PRO A 129 -4.18 -4.89 9.89
N LEU A 130 -3.52 -3.88 10.44
CA LEU A 130 -2.07 -3.87 10.68
C LEU A 130 -1.71 -4.14 12.15
N GLU A 131 -2.70 -4.44 13.00
CA GLU A 131 -2.45 -4.85 14.38
C GLU A 131 -1.83 -6.26 14.44
N SER A 132 -0.89 -6.44 15.36
CA SER A 132 -0.35 -7.75 15.78
C SER A 132 -1.17 -8.35 16.92
#